data_AF-A0A527HG22-F1
#
_entry.id   AF-A0A527HG22-F1
#
_cell.length_a   1.000
_cell.length_b   1.000
_cell.length_c   1.000
_cell.angle_alpha   90.00
_cell.angle_beta   90.00
_cell.angle_gamma   90.00
#
_symmetry.space_group_name_H-M   'P 1'
#
loop_
_entity.id
_entity.type
_entity.pdbx_description
1 polymer ?
#
loop_
_entity_poly.entity_id
_entity_poly.type
_entity_poly.pdbx_seq_one_letter_code
_entity_poly.pdbx_strand_id
1 'polypeptide(L)' 'EAGTVWINTYRASSFMSANGGFKESGYGRRGGFDAMEEFSRLKNVVIDYSGAMQDPFIIRLR' A
#
# COMPACT_ATOMS: atom_id res chain seq x y z
N GLU A 1 16.39 -17.00 -3.74
CA GLU A 1 15.82 -15.63 -3.88
C GLU A 1 16.07 -14.86 -2.59
N ALA A 2 16.21 -13.53 -2.67
CA ALA A 2 16.54 -12.66 -1.54
C ALA A 2 15.74 -11.35 -1.62
N GLY A 3 15.40 -10.77 -0.47
CA GLY A 3 14.64 -9.50 -0.45
C GLY A 3 15.51 -8.24 -0.52
N THR A 4 16.81 -8.36 -0.36
CA THR A 4 17.76 -7.26 -0.54
C THR A 4 19.07 -7.82 -1.10
N VAL A 5 19.61 -7.18 -2.12
CA VAL A 5 20.88 -7.55 -2.76
C VAL A 5 21.80 -6.34 -2.72
N TRP A 6 23.01 -6.51 -2.19
CA TRP A 6 24.04 -5.48 -2.20
C TRP A 6 25.10 -5.84 -3.24
N ILE A 7 25.51 -4.85 -4.05
CA ILE A 7 26.56 -5.01 -5.06
C ILE A 7 27.77 -4.20 -4.61
N ASN A 8 28.94 -4.85 -4.51
CA ASN A 8 30.20 -4.25 -4.06
C ASN A 8 30.16 -3.58 -2.67
N THR A 9 29.14 -3.90 -1.87
CA THR A 9 28.98 -3.44 -0.48
C THR A 9 28.27 -4.52 0.33
N TYR A 10 28.20 -4.35 1.65
CA TYR A 10 27.47 -5.26 2.52
C TYR A 10 26.92 -4.50 3.73
N ARG A 11 25.66 -4.80 4.11
CA ARG A 11 24.97 -4.19 5.25
C ARG A 11 24.83 -2.67 5.21
N ALA A 12 24.91 -2.06 4.03
CA ALA A 12 24.47 -0.69 3.84
C ALA A 12 22.95 -0.62 4.06
N SER A 13 22.52 0.14 5.07
CA SER A 13 21.11 0.27 5.44
C SER A 13 20.62 1.69 5.20
N SER A 14 19.39 1.81 4.75
CA SER A 14 18.69 3.08 4.57
C SER A 14 17.28 2.94 5.12
N PHE A 15 16.81 3.93 5.88
CA PHE A 15 15.46 3.96 6.43
C PHE A 15 14.37 4.00 5.35
N MET A 16 14.72 4.47 4.15
CA MET A 16 13.80 4.56 3.02
C MET A 16 13.79 3.31 2.15
N SER A 17 14.75 2.40 2.32
CA SER A 17 14.74 1.14 1.60
C SER A 17 13.77 0.17 2.27
N ALA A 18 12.89 -0.42 1.48
CA ALA A 18 12.07 -1.52 1.94
C ALA A 18 12.94 -2.78 2.09
N ASN A 19 13.00 -3.33 3.29
CA ASN A 19 13.78 -4.53 3.62
C ASN A 19 12.81 -5.64 4.05
N GLY A 20 12.88 -6.79 3.40
CA GLY A 20 12.01 -7.94 3.68
C GLY A 20 12.69 -9.27 3.36
N GLY A 21 12.06 -10.36 3.76
CA GLY A 21 12.49 -11.73 3.46
C GLY A 21 11.83 -12.27 2.20
N PHE A 22 12.38 -13.37 1.66
CA PHE A 22 11.70 -14.22 0.67
C PHE A 22 11.61 -15.64 1.23
N LYS A 23 10.55 -16.38 0.86
CA LYS A 23 10.28 -17.76 1.31
C LYS A 23 10.19 -17.86 2.84
N GLU A 24 10.94 -18.78 3.44
CA GLU A 24 10.94 -19.06 4.87
C GLU A 24 11.67 -17.99 5.70
N SER A 25 12.19 -16.92 5.08
CA SER A 25 12.81 -15.79 5.80
C SER A 25 11.79 -14.89 6.52
N GLY A 26 10.50 -15.16 6.37
CA GLY A 26 9.40 -14.36 6.93
C GLY A 26 8.68 -13.52 5.88
N TYR A 27 7.60 -12.88 6.32
CA TYR A 27 6.72 -12.02 5.53
C TYR A 27 6.77 -10.57 6.02
N GLY A 28 6.24 -9.65 5.22
CA GLY A 28 6.26 -8.22 5.51
C GLY A 28 7.55 -7.52 5.12
N ARG A 29 7.53 -6.18 5.20
CA ARG A 29 8.64 -5.30 4.87
C ARG A 29 8.80 -4.22 5.94
N ARG A 30 10.04 -3.80 6.16
CA ARG A 30 10.37 -2.69 7.06
C ARG A 30 11.08 -1.58 6.30
N GLY A 31 10.85 -0.34 6.72
CA GLY A 31 11.37 0.86 6.05
C GLY A 31 10.55 1.27 4.83
N GLY A 32 10.81 2.47 4.34
CA GLY A 32 10.11 2.99 3.16
C GLY A 32 8.61 3.24 3.38
N PHE A 33 7.89 3.37 2.27
CA PHE A 33 6.43 3.46 2.26
C PHE A 33 5.76 2.11 2.50
N ASP A 34 6.41 0.99 2.15
CA ASP A 34 5.89 -0.36 2.43
C ASP A 34 5.57 -0.56 3.91
N ALA A 35 6.42 -0.04 4.81
CA ALA A 35 6.14 -0.10 6.24
C ALA A 35 4.88 0.71 6.62
N MET A 36 4.67 1.88 6.01
CA MET A 36 3.47 2.68 6.27
C MET A 36 2.21 1.96 5.80
N GLU A 37 2.27 1.28 4.65
CA GLU A 37 1.17 0.47 4.13
C GLU A 37 0.88 -0.72 5.05
N GLU A 38 1.91 -1.37 5.60
CA GLU A 38 1.75 -2.53 6.47
C GLU A 38 1.16 -2.19 7.85
N PHE A 39 1.40 -0.97 8.35
CA PHE A 39 0.81 -0.46 9.58
C PHE A 39 -0.46 0.37 9.39
N SER A 40 -0.96 0.52 8.17
CA SER A 40 -2.18 1.27 7.87
C SER A 40 -3.22 0.42 7.15
N ARG A 41 -4.45 0.92 7.08
CA ARG A 41 -5.53 0.28 6.33
C ARG A 41 -6.26 1.31 5.50
N LEU A 42 -6.39 1.04 4.20
CA LEU A 42 -7.08 1.92 3.28
C LEU A 42 -8.58 1.97 3.60
N LYS A 43 -9.10 3.19 3.77
CA LYS A 43 -10.52 3.46 3.98
C LYS A 43 -10.98 4.49 2.93
N ASN A 44 -11.94 4.09 2.10
CA ASN A 44 -12.57 4.99 1.13
C ASN A 44 -13.90 5.50 1.72
N VAL A 45 -14.09 6.82 1.69
CA VAL A 45 -15.32 7.49 2.12
C VAL A 45 -15.78 8.38 0.98
N VAL A 46 -16.97 8.11 0.46
CA VAL A 46 -17.60 8.91 -0.60
C VAL A 46 -18.77 9.66 0.02
N ILE A 47 -18.83 10.97 -0.23
CA ILE A 47 -19.88 11.86 0.26
C ILE A 47 -20.48 12.57 -0.94
N ASP A 48 -21.80 12.47 -1.09
CA ASP A 48 -22.56 13.26 -2.05
C ASP A 48 -23.09 14.53 -1.37
N TYR A 49 -22.74 15.69 -1.92
CA TYR A 49 -23.21 17.01 -1.46
C TYR A 49 -24.35 17.58 -2.30
N SER A 50 -24.82 16.86 -3.32
CA SER A 50 -25.80 17.38 -4.28
C SER A 50 -27.13 17.77 -3.65
N GLY A 51 -27.46 17.22 -2.46
CA GLY A 51 -28.74 17.40 -1.79
C GLY A 51 -29.93 16.86 -2.59
N ALA A 52 -29.68 16.27 -3.75
CA ALA A 52 -30.67 15.72 -4.64
C ALA A 52 -30.83 14.24 -4.32
N MET A 53 -32.04 13.83 -3.94
CA MET A 53 -32.38 12.41 -3.87
C MET A 53 -32.50 11.87 -5.29
N GLN A 54 -31.40 11.31 -5.81
CA GLN A 54 -31.43 10.56 -7.06
C GLN A 54 -32.14 9.24 -6.81
N ASP A 55 -33.14 8.90 -7.65
CA ASP A 55 -33.78 7.60 -7.59
C ASP A 55 -32.78 6.53 -8.06
N PRO A 56 -32.38 5.57 -7.20
CA PRO A 56 -31.35 4.59 -7.54
C PRO A 56 -31.81 3.56 -8.59
N PHE A 57 -33.09 3.54 -8.97
CA PHE A 57 -33.66 2.55 -9.90
C PHE A 57 -33.99 3.10 -11.28
N ILE A 58 -33.90 4.42 -11.49
CA ILE A 58 -34.19 5.06 -12.78
C ILE A 58 -32.89 5.47 -13.46
N ILE A 59 -32.45 4.68 -14.44
CA ILE A 59 -31.36 5.08 -15.33
C ILE A 59 -31.93 6.05 -16.37
N ARG A 60 -31.63 7.35 -16.23
CA ARG A 60 -31.84 8.32 -17.31
C ARG A 60 -30.65 8.26 -18.26
N LEU A 61 -30.80 7.52 -19.36
CA LEU A 61 -29.94 7.72 -20.52
C LEU A 61 -30.20 9.12 -21.07
N ARG A 62 -29.14 9.91 -21.18
CA ARG A 62 -29.18 11.21 -21.84
C ARG A 62 -29.12 11.03 -23.35
#